data_AF-A0A6G1MBY7-F1
#
_entry.id   AF-A0A6G1MBY7-F1
#
_cell.length_a   1.000
_cell.length_b   1.000
_cell.length_c   1.000
_cell.angle_alpha   90.00
_cell.angle_beta   90.00
_cell.angle_gamma   90.00
#
_symmetry.space_group_name_H-M   'P 1'
#
loop_
_entity.id
_entity.type
_entity.pdbx_description
1 polymer ?
#
loop_
_entity_poly.entity_id
_entity_poly.type
_entity_poly.pdbx_seq_one_letter_code
_entity_poly.pdbx_strand_id
1 'polypeptide(L)'
;MVGFMKSVLTVTAVFGFFAGGLAAPAPAPEIDYLSLIKPGPGFPTPQQLNLTNADLAKPAPALAKLMVRETLEKRYNPQCWGEPRCNYNDAVGCYNYLNSLGSTTCAASGVVRMCSVNGCNWYARSLNGYSASPCYKAAAGGAWVINNCNVGGRLSGSNAAYDNGNLAVDILAG
;
A
#
# COMPACT_ATOMS: atom_id res chain seq x y z
N MET A 1 -15.19 63.95 -42.53
CA MET A 1 -16.55 64.26 -42.02
C MET A 1 -17.50 63.83 -43.12
N VAL A 2 -18.45 62.90 -43.02
CA VAL A 2 -19.38 62.41 -41.99
C VAL A 2 -19.71 60.97 -42.45
N GLY A 3 -19.60 59.89 -41.66
CA GLY A 3 -20.43 59.51 -40.52
C GLY A 3 -21.26 58.27 -40.89
N PHE A 4 -20.78 57.08 -40.52
CA PHE A 4 -21.31 55.76 -40.88
C PHE A 4 -22.69 55.45 -40.27
N MET A 5 -23.50 54.71 -41.04
CA MET A 5 -24.82 54.17 -40.71
C MET A 5 -24.83 53.32 -39.43
N LYS A 6 -25.85 53.54 -38.59
CA LYS A 6 -26.19 52.75 -37.40
C LYS A 6 -26.99 51.51 -37.81
N SER A 7 -26.46 50.31 -37.56
CA SER A 7 -27.23 49.07 -37.52
C SER A 7 -27.12 48.48 -36.12
N VAL A 8 -28.23 48.51 -35.38
CA VAL A 8 -28.36 47.91 -34.06
C VAL A 8 -28.85 46.47 -34.25
N LEU A 9 -27.98 45.50 -33.97
CA LEU A 9 -28.36 44.09 -33.85
C LEU A 9 -28.50 43.76 -32.36
N THR A 10 -29.74 43.62 -31.88
CA THR A 10 -30.04 43.08 -30.55
C THR A 10 -29.94 41.56 -30.60
N VAL A 11 -28.89 40.99 -30.00
CA VAL A 11 -28.73 39.55 -29.77
C VAL A 11 -29.30 39.24 -28.38
N THR A 12 -30.49 38.65 -28.34
CA THR A 12 -31.09 38.13 -27.11
C THR A 12 -30.47 36.78 -26.79
N ALA A 13 -29.49 36.75 -25.90
CA ALA A 13 -28.90 35.50 -25.39
C ALA A 13 -29.84 34.88 -24.33
N VAL A 14 -30.56 33.83 -24.70
CA VAL A 14 -31.29 32.99 -23.75
C VAL A 14 -30.29 32.05 -23.08
N PHE A 15 -29.87 32.40 -21.86
CA PHE A 15 -29.09 31.53 -20.98
C PHE A 15 -29.98 30.38 -20.47
N GLY A 16 -29.95 29.25 -21.18
CA GLY A 16 -30.49 27.99 -20.68
C GLY A 16 -29.58 27.42 -19.60
N PHE A 17 -30.01 27.54 -18.34
CA PHE A 17 -29.41 26.83 -17.20
C PHE A 17 -29.66 25.32 -17.38
N PHE A 18 -28.69 24.60 -17.93
CA PHE A 18 -28.62 23.15 -17.76
C PHE A 18 -28.07 22.87 -16.36
N ALA A 19 -28.97 22.55 -15.42
CA ALA A 19 -28.63 21.92 -14.15
C ALA A 19 -28.15 20.49 -14.43
N GLY A 20 -26.89 20.36 -14.83
CA GLY A 20 -26.19 19.09 -14.85
C GLY A 20 -25.90 18.67 -13.41
N GLY A 21 -26.77 17.85 -12.83
CA GLY A 21 -26.49 17.18 -11.57
C GLY A 21 -25.26 16.29 -11.74
N LEU A 22 -24.14 16.71 -11.15
CA LEU A 22 -22.97 15.86 -10.96
C LEU A 22 -23.40 14.73 -10.02
N ALA A 23 -23.80 13.59 -10.58
CA ALA A 23 -23.94 12.36 -9.82
C ALA A 23 -22.58 12.09 -9.17
N ALA A 24 -22.52 12.20 -7.84
CA ALA A 24 -21.34 11.83 -7.08
C ALA A 24 -20.99 10.37 -7.42
N PRO A 25 -19.72 10.04 -7.67
CA PRO A 25 -19.31 8.67 -7.91
C PRO A 25 -19.75 7.81 -6.73
N ALA A 26 -20.45 6.70 -7.02
CA ALA A 26 -20.81 5.73 -6.01
C ALA A 26 -19.55 5.34 -5.21
N PRO A 27 -19.62 5.26 -3.87
CA PRO A 27 -18.47 4.84 -3.07
C PRO A 27 -17.99 3.49 -3.61
N ALA A 28 -16.70 3.40 -3.92
CA ALA A 28 -16.09 2.13 -4.33
C ALA A 28 -16.42 1.06 -3.28
N PRO A 29 -16.69 -0.19 -3.68
CA PRO A 29 -17.00 -1.24 -2.72
C PRO A 29 -15.87 -1.33 -1.69
N GLU A 30 -16.24 -1.16 -0.43
CA GLU A 30 -15.30 -1.23 0.69
C GLU A 30 -14.76 -2.66 0.78
N ILE A 31 -13.44 -2.82 0.65
CA ILE A 31 -12.77 -4.11 0.77
C ILE A 31 -12.85 -4.54 2.23
N ASP A 32 -13.45 -5.70 2.52
CA ASP A 32 -13.53 -6.25 3.88
C ASP A 32 -12.21 -6.92 4.28
N TYR A 33 -11.25 -6.13 4.73
CA TYR A 33 -9.94 -6.62 5.17
C TYR A 33 -10.01 -7.48 6.43
N LEU A 34 -11.06 -7.33 7.26
CA LEU A 34 -11.20 -8.11 8.48
C LEU A 34 -11.38 -9.59 8.18
N SER A 35 -12.14 -9.93 7.14
CA SER A 35 -12.31 -11.32 6.70
C SER A 35 -11.23 -11.80 5.72
N LEU A 36 -10.67 -10.88 4.91
CA LEU A 36 -9.73 -11.23 3.84
C LEU A 36 -8.29 -11.43 4.31
N ILE A 37 -7.86 -10.73 5.37
CA ILE A 37 -6.52 -10.90 5.93
C ILE A 37 -6.41 -12.29 6.56
N LYS A 38 -5.47 -13.08 6.03
CA LYS A 38 -5.04 -14.36 6.57
C LYS A 38 -3.67 -14.18 7.23
N PRO A 39 -3.60 -14.05 8.56
CA PRO A 39 -2.34 -13.99 9.30
C PRO A 39 -1.44 -15.19 9.01
N GLY A 40 -0.13 -14.98 9.14
CA GLY A 40 0.84 -16.06 9.23
C GLY A 40 0.65 -16.91 10.50
N PRO A 41 1.18 -18.15 10.52
CA PRO A 41 1.12 -19.00 11.71
C PRO A 41 1.67 -18.29 12.96
N GLY A 42 0.92 -18.31 14.06
CA GLY A 42 1.33 -17.72 15.32
C GLY A 42 1.05 -16.21 15.47
N PHE A 43 0.55 -15.53 14.44
CA PHE A 43 0.12 -14.14 14.55
C PHE A 43 -1.38 -14.02 14.89
N PRO A 44 -1.78 -13.00 15.67
CA PRO A 44 -3.18 -12.77 16.03
C PRO A 44 -4.00 -12.27 14.83
N THR A 45 -5.29 -12.55 14.79
CA THR A 45 -6.17 -12.02 13.73
C THR A 45 -6.42 -10.52 13.91
N PRO A 46 -6.83 -9.79 12.85
CA PRO A 46 -7.19 -8.38 12.98
C PRO A 46 -8.27 -8.12 14.06
N GLN A 47 -9.24 -9.03 14.21
CA GLN A 47 -10.28 -8.95 15.24
C GLN A 47 -9.70 -9.09 16.64
N GLN A 48 -8.71 -9.97 16.85
CA GLN A 48 -8.03 -10.11 18.15
C GLN A 48 -7.23 -8.85 18.53
N LEU A 49 -6.80 -8.07 17.54
CA LEU A 49 -6.12 -6.80 17.72
C LEU A 49 -7.09 -5.60 17.85
N ASN A 50 -8.40 -5.83 17.83
CA ASN A 50 -9.43 -4.79 17.80
C ASN A 50 -9.25 -3.79 16.65
N LEU A 51 -8.73 -4.25 15.50
CA LEU A 51 -8.58 -3.40 14.32
C LEU A 51 -9.91 -3.22 13.61
N THR A 52 -10.13 -2.02 13.08
CA THR A 52 -11.26 -1.74 12.20
C THR A 52 -10.86 -1.88 10.74
N ASN A 53 -11.84 -2.03 9.85
CA ASN A 53 -11.57 -2.04 8.42
C ASN A 53 -10.91 -0.73 7.93
N ALA A 54 -11.30 0.39 8.54
CA ALA A 54 -10.71 1.71 8.28
C ALA A 54 -9.23 1.78 8.68
N ASP A 55 -8.80 1.06 9.73
CA ASP A 55 -7.38 0.98 10.10
C ASP A 55 -6.56 0.21 9.06
N LEU A 56 -7.15 -0.84 8.50
CA LEU A 56 -6.52 -1.71 7.52
C LEU A 56 -6.48 -1.10 6.10
N ALA A 57 -7.38 -0.17 5.80
CA ALA A 57 -7.47 0.53 4.52
C ALA A 57 -6.61 1.81 4.43
N LYS A 58 -5.92 2.20 5.51
CA LYS A 58 -5.09 3.43 5.54
C LYS A 58 -4.02 3.38 4.45
N PRO A 59 -3.77 4.46 3.71
CA PRO A 59 -2.69 4.47 2.72
C PRO A 59 -1.34 4.22 3.43
N ALA A 60 -0.48 3.42 2.80
CA ALA A 60 0.88 3.22 3.30
C ALA A 60 1.61 4.59 3.38
N PRO A 61 2.45 4.82 4.41
CA PRO A 61 3.12 6.09 4.57
C PRO A 61 4.09 6.34 3.40
N ALA A 62 4.19 7.61 3.02
CA ALA A 62 5.16 8.06 2.04
C ALA A 62 6.59 7.75 2.50
N LEU A 63 7.46 7.39 1.56
CA LEU A 63 8.86 7.01 1.82
C LEU A 63 9.62 8.00 2.69
N ALA A 64 9.40 9.30 2.53
CA ALA A 64 10.07 10.32 3.33
C ALA A 64 9.88 10.13 4.85
N LYS A 65 8.75 9.55 5.28
CA LYS A 65 8.48 9.21 6.68
C LYS A 65 9.17 7.92 7.13
N LEU A 66 9.69 7.15 6.18
CA LEU A 66 10.35 5.85 6.34
C LEU A 66 11.84 5.91 5.97
N MET A 67 12.49 7.08 5.89
CA MET A 67 13.87 7.21 5.37
C MET A 67 14.91 7.71 6.38
N VAL A 68 14.59 7.84 7.68
CA VAL A 68 15.60 8.15 8.72
C VAL A 68 16.43 6.89 9.04
N ARG A 69 17.18 6.39 8.05
CA ARG A 69 17.96 5.13 8.12
C ARG A 69 19.40 5.46 8.44
N GLU A 70 19.97 4.81 9.45
CA GLU A 70 21.41 4.94 9.72
C GLU A 70 22.25 4.23 8.64
N THR A 71 23.38 4.84 8.29
CA THR A 71 24.05 4.63 7.01
C THR A 71 24.92 3.35 6.94
N LEU A 72 25.07 2.59 8.02
CA LEU A 72 26.18 1.63 8.20
C LEU A 72 25.85 0.13 8.14
N GLU A 73 24.60 -0.30 7.94
CA GLU A 73 24.27 -1.73 7.95
C GLU A 73 24.37 -2.41 6.56
N LYS A 74 24.84 -3.67 6.54
CA LYS A 74 24.84 -4.55 5.36
C LYS A 74 23.42 -4.64 4.79
N ARG A 75 23.21 -4.15 3.57
CA ARG A 75 21.87 -4.03 2.97
C ARG A 75 21.58 -5.21 2.06
N TYR A 76 20.44 -5.84 2.27
CA TYR A 76 19.71 -6.46 1.17
C TYR A 76 19.53 -5.40 0.07
N ASN A 77 19.84 -5.72 -1.18
CA ASN A 77 19.59 -4.80 -2.27
C ASN A 77 18.08 -4.83 -2.59
N PRO A 78 17.33 -3.73 -2.42
CA PRO A 78 15.91 -3.72 -2.72
C PRO A 78 15.67 -4.00 -4.20
N GLN A 79 14.61 -4.75 -4.52
CA GLN A 79 14.30 -5.13 -5.90
C GLN A 79 12.81 -5.08 -6.17
N CYS A 80 12.44 -4.51 -7.32
CA CYS A 80 11.10 -4.69 -7.87
C CYS A 80 11.09 -5.92 -8.77
N TRP A 81 10.03 -6.72 -8.67
CA TRP A 81 9.88 -7.95 -9.43
C TRP A 81 8.87 -7.80 -10.58
N GLY A 82 8.92 -8.76 -11.49
CA GLY A 82 7.98 -8.88 -12.61
C GLY A 82 6.64 -9.47 -12.18
N GLU A 83 5.91 -10.04 -13.13
CA GLU A 83 4.72 -10.85 -12.83
C GLU A 83 5.12 -12.15 -12.09
N PRO A 84 4.27 -12.67 -11.18
CA PRO A 84 2.93 -12.17 -10.83
C PRO A 84 2.95 -11.01 -9.81
N ARG A 85 2.08 -10.01 -10.01
CA ARG A 85 1.97 -8.83 -9.14
C ARG A 85 0.70 -8.80 -8.28
N CYS A 86 0.85 -8.39 -7.02
CA CYS A 86 -0.23 -8.08 -6.08
C CYS A 86 -1.02 -6.84 -6.50
N ASN A 87 -2.29 -6.75 -6.11
CA ASN A 87 -3.01 -5.47 -6.08
C ASN A 87 -2.43 -4.57 -4.98
N TYR A 88 -2.31 -3.28 -5.27
CA TYR A 88 -1.85 -2.26 -4.31
C TYR A 88 -2.65 -2.28 -3.00
N ASN A 89 -3.98 -2.34 -3.09
CA ASN A 89 -4.86 -2.29 -1.92
C ASN A 89 -4.69 -3.53 -1.02
N ASP A 90 -4.45 -4.70 -1.62
CA ASP A 90 -4.22 -5.95 -0.88
C ASP A 90 -2.87 -5.90 -0.14
N ALA A 91 -1.84 -5.37 -0.79
CA ALA A 91 -0.54 -5.16 -0.16
C ALA A 91 -0.61 -4.15 0.99
N VAL A 92 -1.36 -3.06 0.83
CA VAL A 92 -1.58 -2.05 1.88
C VAL A 92 -2.32 -2.66 3.09
N GLY A 93 -3.30 -3.54 2.87
CA GLY A 93 -3.98 -4.25 3.96
C GLY A 93 -3.01 -5.04 4.83
N CYS A 94 -2.12 -5.82 4.21
CA CYS A 94 -1.06 -6.52 4.96
C CYS A 94 -0.07 -5.57 5.63
N TYR A 95 0.30 -4.45 5.00
CA TYR A 95 1.15 -3.44 5.63
C TYR A 95 0.54 -2.93 6.94
N ASN A 96 -0.73 -2.50 6.92
CA ASN A 96 -1.38 -1.92 8.09
C ASN A 96 -1.54 -2.94 9.21
N TYR A 97 -1.87 -4.19 8.86
CA TYR A 97 -1.93 -5.28 9.82
C TYR A 97 -0.56 -5.56 10.48
N LEU A 98 0.50 -5.73 9.69
CA LEU A 98 1.84 -5.99 10.22
C LEU A 98 2.39 -4.79 11.02
N ASN A 99 2.06 -3.56 10.61
CA ASN A 99 2.41 -2.37 11.36
C ASN A 99 1.67 -2.29 12.70
N SER A 100 0.42 -2.75 12.75
CA SER A 100 -0.41 -2.77 13.96
C SER A 100 0.04 -3.82 14.98
N LEU A 101 0.77 -4.86 14.55
CA LEU A 101 1.44 -5.80 15.46
C LEU A 101 2.54 -5.15 16.30
N GLY A 102 2.98 -3.93 15.95
CA GLY A 102 3.94 -3.17 16.73
C GLY A 102 5.23 -3.94 16.97
N SER A 103 5.69 -3.98 18.23
CA SER A 103 6.92 -4.64 18.65
C SER A 103 6.86 -6.18 18.66
N THR A 104 5.75 -6.79 18.24
CA THR A 104 5.69 -8.24 18.04
C THR A 104 6.80 -8.69 17.10
N THR A 105 7.47 -9.79 17.43
CA THR A 105 8.58 -10.30 16.62
C THR A 105 8.07 -10.95 15.34
N CYS A 106 8.48 -10.40 14.19
CA CYS A 106 8.38 -11.05 12.90
C CYS A 106 9.70 -11.77 12.62
N ALA A 107 9.68 -13.10 12.66
CA ALA A 107 10.86 -13.94 12.46
C ALA A 107 10.68 -14.92 11.31
N ALA A 108 11.78 -15.26 10.66
CA ALA A 108 11.83 -16.28 9.63
C ALA A 108 13.00 -17.23 9.87
N SER A 109 12.71 -18.53 9.83
CA SER A 109 13.68 -19.58 9.59
C SER A 109 13.46 -20.10 8.17
N GLY A 110 14.32 -19.71 7.23
CA GLY A 110 14.02 -19.85 5.79
C GLY A 110 13.00 -18.82 5.32
N VAL A 111 11.86 -19.25 4.78
CA VAL A 111 10.77 -18.37 4.29
C VAL A 111 9.49 -18.64 5.05
N VAL A 112 8.89 -17.61 5.64
CA VAL A 112 7.67 -17.70 6.44
C VAL A 112 6.67 -16.67 5.95
N ARG A 113 5.42 -17.08 5.71
CA ARG A 113 4.33 -16.14 5.36
C ARG A 113 3.88 -15.40 6.61
N MET A 114 3.89 -14.07 6.56
CA MET A 114 3.44 -13.20 7.66
C MET A 114 1.98 -12.77 7.50
N CYS A 115 1.54 -12.55 6.25
CA CYS A 115 0.19 -12.11 5.94
C CYS A 115 -0.18 -12.50 4.50
N SER A 116 -1.47 -12.70 4.24
CA SER A 116 -2.01 -12.86 2.89
C SER A 116 -3.36 -12.16 2.78
N VAL A 117 -3.60 -11.45 1.67
CA VAL A 117 -4.88 -10.83 1.32
C VAL A 117 -5.16 -11.12 -0.14
N ASN A 118 -6.25 -11.84 -0.44
CA ASN A 118 -6.71 -12.09 -1.81
C ASN A 118 -5.61 -12.60 -2.77
N GLY A 119 -4.72 -13.48 -2.29
CA GLY A 119 -3.59 -14.02 -3.07
C GLY A 119 -2.34 -13.13 -3.08
N CYS A 120 -2.39 -11.90 -2.56
CA CYS A 120 -1.19 -11.13 -2.27
C CYS A 120 -0.53 -11.62 -0.98
N ASN A 121 0.69 -12.15 -1.07
CA ASN A 121 1.39 -12.74 0.05
C ASN A 121 2.57 -11.87 0.48
N TRP A 122 2.71 -11.71 1.79
CA TRP A 122 3.85 -11.10 2.44
C TRP A 122 4.66 -12.18 3.14
N TYR A 123 5.91 -12.38 2.71
CA TYR A 123 6.83 -13.31 3.32
C TYR A 123 7.97 -12.59 4.02
N ALA A 124 8.39 -13.14 5.15
CA ALA A 124 9.69 -12.88 5.72
C ALA A 124 10.64 -13.99 5.27
N ARG A 125 11.81 -13.61 4.76
CA ARG A 125 12.86 -14.51 4.31
C ARG A 125 14.16 -14.20 5.02
N SER A 126 14.72 -15.19 5.69
CA SER A 126 16.03 -15.10 6.31
C SER A 126 17.15 -15.33 5.29
N LEU A 127 18.15 -14.45 5.30
CA LEU A 127 19.34 -14.57 4.44
C LEU A 127 20.51 -15.31 5.11
N ASN A 128 20.36 -15.70 6.38
CA ASN A 128 21.40 -16.30 7.21
C ASN A 128 20.86 -17.42 8.12
N GLY A 129 19.86 -18.17 7.64
CA GLY A 129 19.22 -19.27 8.37
C GLY A 129 18.07 -18.82 9.24
N TYR A 130 18.32 -17.94 10.21
CA TYR A 130 17.30 -17.32 11.07
C TYR A 130 17.49 -15.81 11.18
N SER A 131 16.40 -15.06 10.99
CA SER A 131 16.39 -13.61 11.14
C SER A 131 15.08 -13.16 11.76
N ALA A 132 15.13 -12.08 12.53
CA ALA A 132 13.97 -11.52 13.21
C ALA A 132 14.05 -9.99 13.27
N SER A 133 12.90 -9.34 13.24
CA SER A 133 12.74 -7.89 13.36
C SER A 133 11.36 -7.62 13.95
N PRO A 134 11.14 -6.49 14.65
CA PRO A 134 9.79 -6.06 15.01
C PRO A 134 8.88 -5.97 13.77
N CYS A 135 7.64 -6.42 13.87
CA CYS A 135 6.73 -6.47 12.72
C CYS A 135 6.49 -5.10 12.07
N TYR A 136 6.50 -4.00 12.84
CA TYR A 136 6.42 -2.65 12.27
C TYR A 136 7.65 -2.27 11.42
N LYS A 137 8.84 -2.79 11.74
CA LYS A 137 10.08 -2.60 10.96
C LYS A 137 10.10 -3.49 9.71
N ALA A 138 9.57 -4.71 9.80
CA ALA A 138 9.30 -5.54 8.64
C ALA A 138 8.27 -4.89 7.71
N ALA A 139 7.17 -4.35 8.25
CA ALA A 139 6.17 -3.59 7.51
C ALA A 139 6.78 -2.39 6.78
N ALA A 140 7.69 -1.65 7.44
CA ALA A 140 8.44 -0.56 6.81
C ALA A 140 9.35 -1.02 5.66
N GLY A 141 9.88 -2.25 5.70
CA GLY A 141 10.55 -2.89 4.57
C GLY A 141 9.62 -3.04 3.37
N GLY A 142 8.47 -3.67 3.57
CA GLY A 142 7.46 -3.84 2.51
C GLY A 142 6.84 -2.53 2.03
N ALA A 143 6.73 -1.51 2.88
CA ALA A 143 6.29 -0.18 2.47
C ALA A 143 7.21 0.45 1.41
N TRP A 144 8.52 0.13 1.43
CA TRP A 144 9.40 0.52 0.32
C TRP A 144 8.94 -0.10 -1.01
N VAL A 145 8.60 -1.39 -1.02
CA VAL A 145 8.11 -2.09 -2.21
C VAL A 145 6.79 -1.47 -2.68
N ILE A 146 5.87 -1.16 -1.76
CA ILE A 146 4.58 -0.51 -2.08
C ILE A 146 4.80 0.82 -2.81
N ASN A 147 5.76 1.63 -2.35
CA ASN A 147 5.99 2.96 -2.89
C ASN A 147 6.85 2.97 -4.16
N ASN A 148 7.76 2.01 -4.35
CA ASN A 148 8.73 2.03 -5.47
C ASN A 148 8.40 1.05 -6.59
N CYS A 149 7.65 -0.02 -6.30
CA CYS A 149 7.38 -1.10 -7.25
C CYS A 149 5.94 -1.10 -7.77
N ASN A 150 5.17 -0.06 -7.47
CA ASN A 150 3.80 0.11 -7.96
C ASN A 150 3.80 0.58 -9.42
N VAL A 151 3.31 -0.30 -10.31
CA VAL A 151 3.09 -0.02 -11.72
C VAL A 151 1.62 -0.30 -12.02
N GLY A 152 0.85 0.75 -12.30
CA GLY A 152 -0.58 0.63 -12.66
C GLY A 152 -1.46 0.04 -11.55
N GLY A 153 -1.14 0.28 -10.28
CA GLY A 153 -1.89 -0.26 -9.14
C GLY A 153 -1.53 -1.70 -8.79
N ARG A 154 -0.45 -2.24 -9.37
CA ARG A 154 0.06 -3.58 -9.11
C ARG A 154 1.53 -3.54 -8.73
N LEU A 155 1.94 -4.41 -7.81
CA LEU A 155 3.31 -4.41 -7.28
C LEU A 155 3.80 -5.81 -6.93
N SER A 156 5.12 -5.99 -7.02
CA SER A 156 5.84 -7.16 -6.55
C SER A 156 7.28 -6.73 -6.29
N GLY A 157 7.91 -7.31 -5.29
CA GLY A 157 9.28 -6.95 -4.97
C GLY A 157 9.68 -7.33 -3.56
N SER A 158 10.87 -6.88 -3.18
CA SER A 158 11.48 -7.22 -1.91
C SER A 158 12.33 -6.09 -1.37
N ASN A 159 12.39 -5.98 -0.05
CA ASN A 159 13.32 -5.12 0.66
C ASN A 159 13.62 -5.71 2.03
N ALA A 160 14.76 -5.38 2.63
CA ALA A 160 15.01 -5.73 4.02
C ALA A 160 14.04 -5.01 4.96
N ALA A 161 13.73 -5.68 6.07
CA ALA A 161 13.20 -5.04 7.26
C ALA A 161 14.13 -3.87 7.64
N TYR A 162 13.52 -2.81 8.14
CA TYR A 162 14.18 -1.52 8.27
C TYR A 162 15.46 -1.52 9.13
N ASP A 163 15.49 -2.36 10.16
CA ASP A 163 16.55 -2.51 11.17
C ASP A 163 17.31 -3.84 11.07
N ASN A 164 17.00 -4.65 10.05
CA ASN A 164 17.65 -5.94 9.89
C ASN A 164 17.81 -6.30 8.41
N GLY A 165 19.02 -6.05 7.89
CA GLY A 165 19.41 -6.40 6.52
C GLY A 165 19.39 -7.90 6.19
N ASN A 166 19.27 -8.79 7.18
CA ASN A 166 19.18 -10.24 6.99
C ASN A 166 17.74 -10.76 6.96
N LEU A 167 16.75 -9.94 7.32
CA LEU A 167 15.33 -10.26 7.17
C LEU A 167 14.78 -9.56 5.92
N ALA A 168 14.71 -10.26 4.79
CA ALA A 168 14.06 -9.77 3.60
C ALA A 168 12.53 -9.89 3.75
N VAL A 169 11.81 -8.87 3.29
CA VAL A 169 10.35 -8.83 3.20
C VAL A 169 9.99 -8.87 1.73
N ASP A 170 9.40 -9.99 1.32
CA ASP A 170 9.01 -10.26 -0.05
C ASP A 170 7.49 -10.08 -0.20
N ILE A 171 7.07 -9.33 -1.22
CA ILE A 171 5.67 -9.15 -1.60
C ILE A 171 5.50 -9.72 -3.00
N LEU A 172 4.66 -10.74 -3.13
CA LEU A 172 4.35 -11.38 -4.41
C LEU A 172 2.94 -11.96 -4.41
N ALA A 173 2.34 -12.01 -5.59
CA ALA A 173 1.09 -12.73 -5.78
C ALA A 173 1.36 -14.25 -5.84
N GLY A 174 0.46 -15.04 -5.28
CA GLY A 174 0.50 -16.50 -5.30
C GLY A 174 -0.86 -17.11 -5.58
#